data_AF-A0A7W5YHZ2-F1
#
_entry.id   AF-A0A7W5YHZ2-F1
#
_cell.length_a   1.000
_cell.length_b   1.000
_cell.length_c   1.000
_cell.angle_alpha   90.00
_cell.angle_beta   90.00
_cell.angle_gamma   90.00
#
_symmetry.space_group_name_H-M   'P 1'
#
loop_
_entity.id
_entity.type
_entity.pdbx_description
1 polymer ?
#
loop_
_entity_poly.entity_id
_entity_poly.type
_entity_poly.pdbx_seq_one_letter_code
_entity_poly.pdbx_strand_id
1 'polypeptide(L)'
;MKPDKLRNLLIELEGRVSRLERTYERSDHIAIPLAAVKAEVRRYLSKVDSLRAADVAALEKQIRNIPIPDDQPNLANLVLGLKFGLNQLGPDELLESLPGQKTAAFQFRLDEDVLKVIDQPLRPSSREKEMAMAALEAAVEHGHYVISDLAATNSSPRLKEAFRQLQVTIAGYKNVVQVGVRAQICRRLVHGDIEELSPTLFSLLIGHIESVFSALAQFEDWRIYSKNAADLNIDAGSVEKLTQSTAELVKQLQDEHLADMSVIDALDTASKWVQDSEIPDNRDVLSLTRSLENVWSVVSKVALGIGRDIIADGRKRLAAAIITALLSAGGIVPVLAKIPGGEWVETVYSYFKAAAEKPPGGIR
;
A
#
# COMPACT_ATOMS: atom_id res chain seq x y z
N MET A 1 22.52 11.80 -0.60
CA MET A 1 22.13 10.72 0.34
C MET A 1 23.38 10.04 0.91
N LYS A 2 23.34 9.38 2.08
CA LYS A 2 24.52 8.64 2.60
C LYS A 2 24.82 7.42 1.72
N PRO A 3 26.09 7.06 1.48
CA PRO A 3 26.48 5.89 0.67
C PRO A 3 25.79 4.58 1.09
N ASP A 4 25.55 4.40 2.39
CA ASP A 4 24.87 3.22 2.94
C ASP A 4 23.46 3.01 2.37
N LYS A 5 22.73 4.10 2.11
CA LYS A 5 21.38 4.00 1.54
C LYS A 5 21.41 3.63 0.05
N LEU A 6 22.37 4.17 -0.71
CA LEU A 6 22.57 3.78 -2.12
C LEU A 6 22.92 2.30 -2.21
N ARG A 7 23.76 1.82 -1.27
CA ARG A 7 24.09 0.41 -1.14
C ARG A 7 22.84 -0.43 -0.86
N ASN A 8 21.98 -0.03 0.08
CA ASN A 8 20.75 -0.78 0.39
C ASN A 8 19.82 -0.91 -0.82
N LEU A 9 19.61 0.17 -1.58
CA LEU A 9 18.80 0.14 -2.81
C LEU A 9 19.40 -0.79 -3.87
N LEU A 10 20.73 -0.77 -4.04
CA LEU A 10 21.42 -1.68 -4.96
C LEU A 10 21.35 -3.15 -4.50
N ILE A 11 21.42 -3.42 -3.19
CA ILE A 11 21.25 -4.78 -2.63
C ILE A 11 19.85 -5.30 -2.92
N GLU A 12 18.81 -4.50 -2.68
CA GLU A 12 17.42 -4.90 -2.95
C GLU A 12 17.19 -5.10 -4.45
N LEU A 13 17.80 -4.25 -5.29
CA LEU A 13 17.76 -4.40 -6.75
C LEU A 13 18.43 -5.70 -7.20
N GLU A 14 19.61 -6.04 -6.68
CA GLU A 14 20.26 -7.33 -6.97
C GLU A 14 19.39 -8.51 -6.53
N GLY A 15 18.81 -8.42 -5.33
CA GLY A 15 17.93 -9.44 -4.77
C GLY A 15 16.72 -9.71 -5.66
N ARG A 16 16.05 -8.65 -6.14
CA ARG A 16 14.90 -8.78 -7.04
C ARG A 16 15.28 -9.31 -8.41
N VAL A 17 16.32 -8.74 -9.03
CA VAL A 17 16.80 -9.22 -10.32
C VAL A 17 17.18 -10.71 -10.23
N SER A 18 17.78 -11.14 -9.13
CA SER A 18 18.08 -12.56 -8.89
C SER A 18 16.85 -13.45 -8.74
N ARG A 19 15.77 -12.95 -8.11
CA ARG A 19 14.49 -13.68 -8.02
C ARG A 19 13.82 -13.80 -9.39
N LEU A 20 13.84 -12.73 -10.17
CA LEU A 20 13.30 -12.70 -11.53
C LEU A 20 14.09 -13.60 -12.48
N GLU A 21 15.42 -13.56 -12.41
CA GLU A 21 16.30 -14.42 -13.22
C GLU A 21 15.97 -15.91 -13.01
N ARG A 22 15.75 -16.34 -11.75
CA ARG A 22 15.30 -17.70 -11.44
C ARG A 22 13.89 -18.00 -11.97
N THR A 23 12.98 -17.03 -11.87
CA THR A 23 11.59 -17.17 -12.33
C THR A 23 11.54 -17.36 -13.85
N TYR A 24 12.41 -16.68 -14.58
CA TYR A 24 12.48 -16.68 -16.05
C TYR A 24 13.64 -17.50 -16.60
N GLU A 25 14.22 -18.42 -15.83
CA GLU A 25 15.42 -19.20 -16.21
C GLU A 25 15.27 -19.94 -17.55
N ARG A 26 14.03 -20.33 -17.90
CA ARG A 26 13.71 -21.01 -19.18
C ARG A 26 13.45 -20.07 -20.35
N SER A 27 13.52 -18.76 -20.14
CA SER A 27 13.24 -17.73 -21.13
C SER A 27 14.50 -16.92 -21.40
N ASP A 28 15.38 -17.42 -22.27
CA ASP A 28 16.69 -16.81 -22.56
C ASP A 28 16.61 -15.32 -22.91
N HIS A 29 15.58 -14.91 -23.65
CA HIS A 29 15.32 -13.52 -24.03
C HIS A 29 14.99 -12.58 -22.84
N ILE A 30 14.71 -13.13 -21.66
CA ILE A 30 14.51 -12.41 -20.38
C ILE A 30 15.67 -12.66 -19.42
N ALA A 31 16.09 -13.92 -19.27
CA ALA A 31 17.14 -14.34 -18.34
C ALA A 31 18.49 -13.68 -18.65
N ILE A 32 18.88 -13.60 -19.93
CA ILE A 32 20.17 -13.00 -20.33
C ILE A 32 20.21 -11.49 -20.01
N PRO A 33 19.20 -10.68 -20.37
CA PRO A 33 19.13 -9.28 -19.93
C PRO A 33 19.14 -9.10 -18.40
N LEU A 34 18.43 -9.97 -17.65
CA LEU A 34 18.43 -9.91 -16.18
C LEU A 34 19.81 -10.22 -15.59
N ALA A 35 20.52 -11.22 -16.13
CA ALA A 35 21.88 -11.54 -15.72
C ALA A 35 22.84 -10.37 -16.00
N ALA A 36 22.66 -9.66 -17.13
CA ALA A 36 23.44 -8.47 -17.46
C ALA A 36 23.18 -7.31 -16.48
N VAL A 37 21.91 -7.04 -16.16
CA VAL A 37 21.53 -6.03 -15.14
C VAL A 37 22.14 -6.40 -13.78
N LYS A 38 22.01 -7.67 -13.36
CA LYS A 38 22.60 -8.17 -12.11
C LYS A 38 24.10 -7.96 -12.05
N ALA A 39 24.82 -8.24 -13.13
CA ALA A 39 26.26 -8.02 -13.22
C ALA A 39 26.62 -6.54 -13.03
N GLU A 40 25.87 -5.62 -13.64
CA GLU A 40 26.11 -4.18 -13.45
C GLU A 40 25.75 -3.71 -12.04
N VAL A 41 24.64 -4.18 -11.46
CA VAL A 41 24.29 -3.86 -10.07
C VAL A 41 25.41 -4.30 -9.10
N ARG A 42 25.99 -5.49 -9.30
CA ARG A 42 27.16 -5.95 -8.52
C ARG A 42 28.38 -5.07 -8.72
N ARG A 43 28.63 -4.60 -9.95
CA ARG A 43 29.70 -3.65 -10.24
C ARG A 43 29.51 -2.36 -9.45
N TYR A 44 28.28 -1.84 -9.39
CA TYR A 44 27.95 -0.65 -8.62
C TYR A 44 28.02 -0.86 -7.12
N LEU A 45 27.60 -2.03 -6.61
CA LEU A 45 27.77 -2.40 -5.20
C LEU A 45 29.23 -2.40 -4.75
N SER A 46 30.15 -2.80 -5.63
CA SER A 46 31.58 -2.77 -5.33
C SER A 46 32.17 -1.36 -5.26
N LYS A 47 31.47 -0.34 -5.79
CA LYS A 47 31.96 1.04 -5.92
C LYS A 47 30.88 2.10 -5.70
N VAL A 48 30.05 1.91 -4.67
CA VAL A 48 28.89 2.77 -4.39
C VAL A 48 29.26 4.25 -4.27
N ASP A 49 30.43 4.56 -3.69
CA ASP A 49 30.91 5.94 -3.51
C ASP A 49 31.22 6.66 -4.84
N SER A 50 31.39 5.91 -5.93
CA SER A 50 31.67 6.44 -7.25
C SER A 50 30.48 6.38 -8.21
N LEU A 51 29.30 5.97 -7.73
CA LEU A 51 28.11 5.83 -8.56
C LEU A 51 27.70 7.18 -9.16
N ARG A 52 27.60 7.25 -10.50
CA ARG A 52 27.26 8.49 -11.23
C ARG A 52 25.87 8.44 -11.84
N ALA A 53 25.43 9.58 -12.36
CA ALA A 53 24.16 9.71 -13.09
C ALA A 53 24.07 8.80 -14.31
N ALA A 54 25.14 8.79 -15.10
CA ALA A 54 25.21 7.99 -16.31
C ALA A 54 25.06 6.49 -16.01
N ASP A 55 25.54 6.04 -14.85
CA ASP A 55 25.43 4.65 -14.41
C ASP A 55 23.97 4.26 -14.13
N VAL A 56 23.25 5.09 -13.38
CA VAL A 56 21.83 4.84 -13.06
C VAL A 56 20.95 4.96 -14.30
N ALA A 57 21.23 5.92 -15.20
CA ALA A 57 20.53 6.04 -16.47
C ALA A 57 20.76 4.83 -17.39
N ALA A 58 21.97 4.26 -17.39
CA ALA A 58 22.27 3.04 -18.14
C ALA A 58 21.49 1.83 -17.58
N LEU A 59 21.43 1.67 -16.25
CA LEU A 59 20.62 0.64 -15.60
C LEU A 59 19.14 0.77 -15.96
N GLU A 60 18.60 1.97 -15.88
CA GLU A 60 17.20 2.24 -16.21
C GLU A 60 16.87 1.83 -17.66
N LYS A 61 17.74 2.20 -18.59
CA LYS A 61 17.59 1.85 -20.01
C LYS A 61 17.62 0.33 -20.20
N GLN A 62 18.52 -0.37 -19.50
CA GLN A 62 18.58 -1.84 -19.56
C GLN A 62 17.30 -2.46 -19.01
N ILE A 63 16.85 -2.05 -17.82
CA ILE A 63 15.65 -2.59 -17.16
C ILE A 63 14.39 -2.33 -17.99
N ARG A 64 14.25 -1.15 -18.61
CA ARG A 64 13.09 -0.82 -19.45
C ARG A 64 12.94 -1.72 -20.68
N ASN A 65 14.03 -2.31 -21.17
CA ASN A 65 14.02 -3.17 -22.35
C ASN A 65 13.76 -4.65 -22.02
N ILE A 66 13.60 -5.01 -20.74
CA ILE A 66 13.31 -6.40 -20.33
C ILE A 66 11.80 -6.62 -20.35
N PRO A 67 11.27 -7.63 -21.07
CA PRO A 67 9.83 -7.85 -21.19
C PRO A 67 9.27 -8.59 -19.95
N ILE A 68 9.24 -7.90 -18.81
CA ILE A 68 8.75 -8.37 -17.51
C ILE A 68 7.63 -7.47 -16.97
N PRO A 69 6.43 -7.48 -17.59
CA PRO A 69 5.40 -6.47 -17.35
C PRO A 69 4.95 -6.35 -15.88
N ASP A 70 4.87 -7.47 -15.16
CA ASP A 70 4.37 -7.48 -13.78
C ASP A 70 5.37 -6.91 -12.75
N ASP A 71 6.67 -7.00 -13.05
CA ASP A 71 7.75 -6.60 -12.12
C ASP A 71 8.54 -5.36 -12.56
N GLN A 72 8.28 -4.88 -13.77
CA GLN A 72 8.85 -3.64 -14.28
C GLN A 72 8.63 -2.43 -13.35
N PRO A 73 7.43 -2.23 -12.74
CA PRO A 73 7.21 -1.12 -11.81
C PRO A 73 8.09 -1.23 -10.56
N ASN A 74 8.31 -2.44 -10.05
CA ASN A 74 9.10 -2.70 -8.85
C ASN A 74 10.58 -2.38 -9.07
N LEU A 75 11.14 -2.76 -10.22
CA LEU A 75 12.52 -2.41 -10.57
C LEU A 75 12.67 -0.91 -10.88
N ALA A 76 11.67 -0.31 -11.55
CA ALA A 76 11.65 1.12 -11.84
C ALA A 76 11.70 1.96 -10.55
N ASN A 77 10.96 1.56 -9.51
CA ASN A 77 10.97 2.26 -8.21
C ASN A 77 12.33 2.22 -7.52
N LEU A 78 13.08 1.11 -7.63
CA LEU A 78 14.43 1.00 -7.07
C LEU A 78 15.44 1.86 -7.82
N VAL A 79 15.40 1.82 -9.16
CA VAL A 79 16.23 2.69 -10.01
C VAL A 79 15.93 4.16 -9.74
N LEU A 80 14.66 4.48 -9.56
CA LEU A 80 14.21 5.80 -9.20
C LEU A 80 14.84 6.24 -7.87
N GLY A 81 14.79 5.40 -6.83
CA GLY A 81 15.48 5.65 -5.56
C GLY A 81 16.98 5.96 -5.71
N LEU A 82 17.66 5.29 -6.66
CA LEU A 82 19.07 5.56 -6.95
C LEU A 82 19.29 6.96 -7.57
N LYS A 83 18.47 7.35 -8.55
CA LYS A 83 18.54 8.69 -9.18
C LYS A 83 18.41 9.80 -8.15
N PHE A 84 17.47 9.62 -7.21
CA PHE A 84 17.29 10.54 -6.10
C PHE A 84 18.44 10.55 -5.12
N GLY A 85 18.98 9.38 -4.78
CA GLY A 85 20.12 9.27 -3.88
C GLY A 85 21.33 10.10 -4.33
N LEU A 86 21.43 10.28 -5.66
CA LEU A 86 22.45 11.07 -6.34
C LEU A 86 22.02 12.53 -6.65
N ASN A 87 20.89 13.01 -6.13
CA ASN A 87 20.32 14.35 -6.34
C ASN A 87 20.08 14.72 -7.82
N GLN A 88 19.74 13.75 -8.66
CA GLN A 88 19.65 13.96 -10.12
C GLN A 88 18.27 14.32 -10.63
N LEU A 89 17.26 14.36 -9.76
CA LEU A 89 15.90 14.65 -10.17
C LEU A 89 15.51 16.07 -9.76
N GLY A 90 15.13 16.87 -10.76
CA GLY A 90 14.38 18.11 -10.52
C GLY A 90 12.96 17.82 -9.99
N PRO A 91 12.24 18.83 -9.49
CA PRO A 91 10.85 18.67 -9.02
C PRO A 91 9.93 18.04 -10.08
N ASP A 92 10.12 18.38 -11.36
CA ASP A 92 9.33 17.86 -12.47
C ASP A 92 9.61 16.38 -12.76
N GLU A 93 10.88 15.97 -12.75
CA GLU A 93 11.26 14.58 -12.98
C GLU A 93 10.86 13.70 -11.77
N LEU A 94 10.90 14.27 -10.56
CA LEU A 94 10.36 13.67 -9.35
C LEU A 94 8.84 13.48 -9.47
N LEU A 95 8.09 14.50 -9.88
CA LEU A 95 6.64 14.41 -10.10
C LEU A 95 6.27 13.32 -11.12
N GLU A 96 6.97 13.27 -12.25
CA GLU A 96 6.73 12.28 -13.31
C GLU A 96 7.02 10.83 -12.86
N SER A 97 7.89 10.69 -11.88
CA SER A 97 8.28 9.39 -11.33
C SER A 97 7.38 8.87 -10.22
N LEU A 98 6.52 9.71 -9.63
CA LEU A 98 5.68 9.29 -8.52
C LEU A 98 4.59 8.31 -8.96
N PRO A 99 4.52 7.11 -8.36
CA PRO A 99 3.50 6.15 -8.71
C PRO A 99 2.10 6.69 -8.38
N GLY A 100 1.10 6.19 -9.10
CA GLY A 100 -0.31 6.39 -8.72
C GLY A 100 -0.65 5.74 -7.39
N GLN A 101 -1.88 5.96 -6.94
CA GLN A 101 -2.41 5.20 -5.81
C GLN A 101 -2.54 3.73 -6.19
N LYS A 102 -2.24 2.85 -5.24
CA LYS A 102 -2.30 1.40 -5.39
C LYS A 102 -3.58 0.86 -4.78
N THR A 103 -3.91 -0.38 -5.14
CA THR A 103 -4.98 -1.16 -4.50
C THR A 103 -4.67 -1.27 -3.00
N ALA A 104 -5.55 -0.70 -2.20
CA ALA A 104 -5.45 -0.60 -0.75
C ALA A 104 -6.85 -0.62 -0.15
N ALA A 105 -6.96 -0.69 1.17
CA ALA A 105 -8.25 -0.51 1.83
C ALA A 105 -8.81 0.90 1.64
N PHE A 106 -7.95 1.92 1.61
CA PHE A 106 -8.35 3.32 1.46
C PHE A 106 -7.49 4.04 0.41
N GLN A 107 -8.16 4.87 -0.39
CA GLN A 107 -7.57 5.77 -1.37
C GLN A 107 -8.11 7.18 -1.10
N PHE A 108 -7.34 8.18 -1.50
CA PHE A 108 -7.52 9.55 -1.07
C PHE A 108 -7.50 10.52 -2.24
N ARG A 109 -8.15 11.66 -2.06
CA ARG A 109 -8.08 12.81 -2.95
C ARG A 109 -7.78 14.04 -2.13
N LEU A 110 -6.93 14.91 -2.67
CA LEU A 110 -6.79 16.26 -2.15
C LEU A 110 -7.72 17.19 -2.93
N ASP A 111 -8.78 17.65 -2.27
CA ASP A 111 -9.66 18.71 -2.79
C ASP A 111 -9.08 20.09 -2.44
N GLU A 112 -9.84 21.17 -2.64
CA GLU A 112 -9.36 22.56 -2.44
C GLU A 112 -8.92 22.88 -1.02
N ASP A 113 -9.64 22.31 -0.06
CA ASP A 113 -9.63 22.68 1.35
C ASP A 113 -9.29 21.51 2.27
N VAL A 114 -9.43 20.27 1.80
CA VAL A 114 -9.26 19.10 2.68
C VAL A 114 -8.87 17.82 1.94
N LEU A 115 -8.11 16.94 2.61
CA LEU A 115 -7.87 15.55 2.18
C LEU A 115 -9.11 14.69 2.48
N LYS A 116 -9.60 13.94 1.49
CA LYS A 116 -10.80 13.09 1.61
C LYS A 116 -10.54 11.65 1.19
N VAL A 117 -11.34 10.71 1.71
CA VAL A 117 -11.40 9.33 1.21
C VAL A 117 -12.19 9.28 -0.10
N ILE A 118 -11.73 8.47 -1.06
CA ILE A 118 -12.43 8.20 -2.31
C ILE A 118 -13.16 6.86 -2.20
N ASP A 119 -14.41 6.82 -2.66
CA ASP A 119 -15.12 5.56 -2.88
C ASP A 119 -14.44 4.70 -3.96
N GLN A 120 -14.17 3.46 -3.59
CA GLN A 120 -13.54 2.45 -4.45
C GLN A 120 -14.53 1.29 -4.63
N PRO A 121 -15.55 1.43 -5.48
CA PRO A 121 -16.53 0.37 -5.66
C PRO A 121 -15.88 -0.87 -6.28
N LEU A 122 -16.48 -2.04 -6.05
CA LEU A 122 -16.06 -3.30 -6.68
C LEU A 122 -16.08 -3.19 -8.21
N ARG A 123 -14.95 -3.53 -8.84
CA ARG A 123 -14.77 -3.48 -10.29
C ARG A 123 -14.32 -4.85 -10.79
N PRO A 124 -15.24 -5.73 -11.16
CA PRO A 124 -14.85 -6.99 -11.80
C PRO A 124 -14.33 -6.72 -13.21
N SER A 125 -13.43 -7.57 -13.70
CA SER A 125 -12.96 -7.50 -15.09
C SER A 125 -14.12 -7.77 -16.06
N SER A 126 -14.08 -7.20 -17.28
CA SER A 126 -15.15 -7.40 -18.27
C SER A 126 -15.42 -8.88 -18.56
N ARG A 127 -14.39 -9.72 -18.48
CA ARG A 127 -14.48 -11.17 -18.71
C ARG A 127 -15.16 -11.91 -17.55
N GLU A 128 -14.92 -11.46 -16.32
CA GLU A 128 -15.36 -12.16 -15.10
C GLU A 128 -16.60 -11.52 -14.46
N LYS A 129 -17.12 -10.43 -15.04
CA LYS A 129 -18.18 -9.59 -14.47
C LYS A 129 -19.43 -10.36 -14.05
N GLU A 130 -20.03 -11.14 -14.95
CA GLU A 130 -21.29 -11.85 -14.63
C GLU A 130 -21.08 -12.85 -13.49
N MET A 131 -19.99 -13.61 -13.54
CA MET A 131 -19.65 -14.60 -12.52
C MET A 131 -19.32 -13.96 -11.17
N ALA A 132 -18.51 -12.90 -11.18
CA ALA A 132 -18.11 -12.18 -9.98
C ALA A 132 -19.31 -11.52 -9.28
N MET A 133 -20.21 -10.90 -10.05
CA MET A 133 -21.40 -10.27 -9.51
C MET A 133 -22.40 -11.30 -8.99
N ALA A 134 -22.65 -12.40 -9.71
CA ALA A 134 -23.52 -13.48 -9.25
C ALA A 134 -23.00 -14.13 -7.95
N ALA A 135 -21.69 -14.38 -7.86
CA ALA A 135 -21.07 -14.91 -6.65
C ALA A 135 -21.18 -13.94 -5.47
N LEU A 136 -21.05 -12.64 -5.71
CA LEU A 136 -21.19 -11.61 -4.69
C LEU A 136 -22.65 -11.48 -4.22
N GLU A 137 -23.61 -11.50 -5.13
CA GLU A 137 -25.04 -11.49 -4.80
C GLU A 137 -25.42 -12.70 -3.94
N ALA A 138 -24.97 -13.90 -4.33
CA ALA A 138 -25.16 -15.11 -3.52
C ALA A 138 -24.54 -14.98 -2.12
N ALA A 139 -23.34 -14.37 -2.01
CA ALA A 139 -22.72 -14.12 -0.71
C ALA A 139 -23.53 -13.11 0.13
N VAL A 140 -24.07 -12.05 -0.48
CA VAL A 140 -24.93 -11.05 0.19
C VAL A 140 -26.22 -11.70 0.71
N GLU A 141 -26.89 -12.51 -0.10
CA GLU A 141 -28.10 -13.24 0.29
C GLU A 141 -27.82 -14.21 1.46
N HIS A 142 -26.74 -15.00 1.34
CA HIS A 142 -26.34 -15.91 2.40
C HIS A 142 -25.97 -15.17 3.70
N GLY A 143 -25.32 -14.01 3.59
CA GLY A 143 -24.95 -13.20 4.74
C GLY A 143 -26.15 -12.64 5.52
N HIS A 144 -27.25 -12.30 4.83
CA HIS A 144 -28.51 -11.94 5.50
C HIS A 144 -29.06 -13.09 6.35
N TYR A 145 -29.04 -14.32 5.81
CA TYR A 145 -29.45 -15.51 6.55
C TYR A 145 -28.56 -15.74 7.78
N VAL A 146 -27.24 -15.71 7.60
CA VAL A 146 -26.23 -15.95 8.65
C VAL A 146 -26.36 -14.94 9.79
N ILE A 147 -26.56 -13.65 9.47
CA ILE A 147 -26.74 -12.60 10.48
C ILE A 147 -28.03 -12.79 11.27
N SER A 148 -29.11 -13.19 10.61
CA SER A 148 -30.38 -13.46 11.29
C SER A 148 -30.24 -14.61 12.29
N ASP A 149 -29.54 -15.69 11.92
CA ASP A 149 -29.30 -16.83 12.80
C ASP A 149 -28.37 -16.45 13.96
N LEU A 150 -27.25 -15.77 13.65
CA LEU A 150 -26.29 -15.29 14.66
C LEU A 150 -26.93 -14.29 15.64
N ALA A 151 -27.88 -13.47 15.19
CA ALA A 151 -28.59 -12.54 16.08
C ALA A 151 -29.39 -13.27 17.16
N ALA A 152 -29.92 -14.45 16.85
CA ALA A 152 -30.73 -15.29 17.74
C ALA A 152 -29.91 -16.09 18.76
N THR A 153 -28.57 -16.06 18.71
CA THR A 153 -27.69 -16.82 19.60
C THR A 153 -27.15 -15.95 20.74
N ASN A 154 -26.51 -16.58 21.73
CA ASN A 154 -25.80 -15.90 22.82
C ASN A 154 -24.34 -15.52 22.46
N SER A 155 -23.99 -15.51 21.17
CA SER A 155 -22.64 -15.17 20.72
C SER A 155 -22.22 -13.75 21.11
N SER A 156 -20.91 -13.54 21.22
CA SER A 156 -20.33 -12.27 21.67
C SER A 156 -20.81 -11.07 20.83
N PRO A 157 -21.04 -9.88 21.46
CA PRO A 157 -21.40 -8.67 20.72
C PRO A 157 -20.36 -8.28 19.65
N ARG A 158 -19.09 -8.57 19.91
CA ARG A 158 -17.98 -8.33 18.97
C ARG A 158 -18.12 -9.18 17.71
N LEU A 159 -18.47 -10.47 17.84
CA LEU A 159 -18.71 -11.36 16.71
C LEU A 159 -19.92 -10.90 15.88
N LYS A 160 -21.04 -10.57 16.55
CA LYS A 160 -22.25 -10.05 15.88
C LYS A 160 -21.96 -8.79 15.08
N GLU A 161 -21.25 -7.84 15.68
CA GLU A 161 -20.88 -6.58 15.03
C GLU A 161 -19.93 -6.81 13.84
N ALA A 162 -18.98 -7.74 13.95
CA ALA A 162 -18.06 -8.05 12.85
C ALA A 162 -18.80 -8.56 11.61
N PHE A 163 -19.74 -9.51 11.77
CA PHE A 163 -20.56 -10.01 10.66
C PHE A 163 -21.48 -8.92 10.09
N ARG A 164 -22.07 -8.07 10.94
CA ARG A 164 -22.87 -6.93 10.48
C ARG A 164 -22.04 -5.97 9.62
N GLN A 165 -20.82 -5.65 10.04
CA GLN A 165 -19.90 -4.80 9.30
C GLN A 165 -19.47 -5.44 7.97
N LEU A 166 -19.21 -6.75 7.95
CA LEU A 166 -18.95 -7.48 6.71
C LEU A 166 -20.13 -7.35 5.75
N GLN A 167 -21.37 -7.59 6.21
CA GLN A 167 -22.58 -7.50 5.40
C GLN A 167 -22.79 -6.10 4.82
N VAL A 168 -22.66 -5.06 5.64
CA VAL A 168 -22.77 -3.66 5.20
C VAL A 168 -21.73 -3.36 4.12
N THR A 169 -20.51 -3.89 4.27
CA THR A 169 -19.41 -3.67 3.32
C THR A 169 -19.68 -4.37 1.98
N ILE A 170 -20.12 -5.65 2.00
CA ILE A 170 -20.42 -6.40 0.76
C ILE A 170 -21.66 -5.87 0.05
N ALA A 171 -22.74 -5.60 0.77
CA ALA A 171 -23.99 -5.10 0.19
C ALA A 171 -23.85 -3.66 -0.32
N GLY A 172 -22.95 -2.87 0.28
CA GLY A 172 -22.60 -1.54 -0.21
C GLY A 172 -21.64 -1.53 -1.40
N TYR A 173 -21.28 -2.69 -1.94
CA TYR A 173 -20.27 -2.86 -3.01
C TYR A 173 -18.98 -2.08 -2.74
N LYS A 174 -18.59 -2.01 -1.46
CA LYS A 174 -17.39 -1.29 -1.02
C LYS A 174 -16.14 -2.03 -1.49
N ASN A 175 -14.99 -1.38 -1.29
CA ASN A 175 -13.69 -1.82 -1.75
C ASN A 175 -13.43 -3.32 -1.47
N VAL A 176 -12.93 -4.02 -2.49
CA VAL A 176 -12.60 -5.46 -2.44
C VAL A 176 -11.65 -5.82 -1.29
N VAL A 177 -10.68 -4.95 -0.99
CA VAL A 177 -9.74 -5.10 0.12
C VAL A 177 -10.47 -4.96 1.46
N GLN A 178 -11.37 -3.99 1.59
CA GLN A 178 -12.15 -3.80 2.82
C GLN A 178 -13.04 -5.02 3.08
N VAL A 179 -13.70 -5.56 2.05
CA VAL A 179 -14.49 -6.80 2.17
C VAL A 179 -13.60 -7.94 2.68
N GLY A 180 -12.45 -8.16 2.04
CA GLY A 180 -11.55 -9.24 2.38
C GLY A 180 -11.00 -9.16 3.80
N VAL A 181 -10.60 -7.97 4.25
CA VAL A 181 -10.14 -7.76 5.63
C VAL A 181 -11.26 -7.98 6.64
N ARG A 182 -12.49 -7.51 6.36
CA ARG A 182 -13.65 -7.75 7.22
C ARG A 182 -13.99 -9.24 7.32
N ALA A 183 -13.93 -9.98 6.21
CA ALA A 183 -14.13 -11.42 6.20
C ALA A 183 -13.06 -12.15 7.03
N GLN A 184 -11.82 -11.66 6.96
CA GLN A 184 -10.72 -12.18 7.75
C GLN A 184 -10.85 -11.91 9.25
N ILE A 185 -11.31 -10.71 9.64
CA ILE A 185 -11.64 -10.39 11.03
C ILE A 185 -12.74 -11.31 11.55
N CYS A 186 -13.81 -11.51 10.77
CA CYS A 186 -14.87 -12.47 11.11
C CYS A 186 -14.29 -13.87 11.35
N ARG A 187 -13.41 -14.35 10.46
CA ARG A 187 -12.75 -15.66 10.61
C ARG A 187 -11.98 -15.79 11.92
N ARG A 188 -11.20 -14.77 12.29
CA ARG A 188 -10.44 -14.78 13.55
C ARG A 188 -11.37 -14.83 14.76
N LEU A 189 -12.43 -14.05 14.75
CA LEU A 189 -13.40 -14.03 15.86
C LEU A 189 -14.17 -15.35 15.96
N VAL A 190 -14.59 -15.95 14.85
CA VAL A 190 -15.25 -17.28 14.85
C VAL A 190 -14.33 -18.36 15.43
N HIS A 191 -13.04 -18.33 15.10
CA HIS A 191 -12.08 -19.27 15.68
C HIS A 191 -11.75 -18.96 17.14
N GLY A 192 -11.74 -17.68 17.55
CA GLY A 192 -11.56 -17.28 18.93
C GLY A 192 -12.72 -17.72 19.84
N ASP A 193 -13.94 -17.67 19.31
CA ASP A 193 -15.17 -18.01 20.04
C ASP A 193 -15.56 -19.49 19.84
N ILE A 194 -14.68 -20.36 19.34
CA ILE A 194 -15.03 -21.74 18.93
C ILE A 194 -15.68 -22.57 20.06
N GLU A 195 -15.27 -22.37 21.31
CA GLU A 195 -15.81 -23.07 22.48
C GLU A 195 -17.21 -22.57 22.87
N GLU A 196 -17.59 -21.37 22.45
CA GLU A 196 -18.89 -20.75 22.74
C GLU A 196 -19.94 -21.02 21.64
N LEU A 197 -19.52 -21.57 20.50
CA LEU A 197 -20.36 -21.79 19.32
C LEU A 197 -20.80 -23.25 19.23
N SER A 198 -22.06 -23.47 18.83
CA SER A 198 -22.49 -24.81 18.43
C SER A 198 -21.76 -25.23 17.15
N PRO A 199 -21.50 -26.54 16.93
CA PRO A 199 -20.83 -27.00 15.71
C PRO A 199 -21.55 -26.59 14.41
N THR A 200 -22.88 -26.55 14.44
CA THR A 200 -23.71 -26.11 13.30
C THR A 200 -23.52 -24.63 13.03
N LEU A 201 -23.56 -23.78 14.07
CA LEU A 201 -23.36 -22.34 13.92
C LEU A 201 -21.93 -22.02 13.47
N PHE A 202 -20.93 -22.67 14.05
CA PHE A 202 -19.54 -22.54 13.61
C PHE A 202 -19.40 -22.87 12.12
N SER A 203 -19.96 -23.99 11.67
CA SER A 203 -19.92 -24.41 10.27
C SER A 203 -20.64 -23.43 9.35
N LEU A 204 -21.78 -22.88 9.78
CA LEU A 204 -22.53 -21.86 9.03
C LEU A 204 -21.70 -20.58 8.85
N LEU A 205 -21.09 -20.09 9.93
CA LEU A 205 -20.27 -18.87 9.92
C LEU A 205 -19.02 -19.04 9.05
N ILE A 206 -18.31 -20.17 9.17
CA ILE A 206 -17.15 -20.48 8.32
C ILE A 206 -17.56 -20.63 6.85
N GLY A 207 -18.64 -21.34 6.56
CA GLY A 207 -19.14 -21.51 5.20
C GLY A 207 -19.50 -20.17 4.54
N HIS A 208 -20.08 -19.23 5.29
CA HIS A 208 -20.31 -17.87 4.79
C HIS A 208 -19.00 -17.13 4.48
N ILE A 209 -18.02 -17.17 5.39
CA ILE A 209 -16.71 -16.55 5.18
C ILE A 209 -16.02 -17.13 3.93
N GLU A 210 -16.05 -18.45 3.75
CA GLU A 210 -15.49 -19.11 2.57
C GLU A 210 -16.22 -18.72 1.28
N SER A 211 -17.55 -18.56 1.32
CA SER A 211 -18.33 -18.07 0.18
C SER A 211 -17.93 -16.64 -0.21
N VAL A 212 -17.67 -15.77 0.78
CA VAL A 212 -17.19 -14.40 0.54
C VAL A 212 -15.80 -14.44 -0.10
N PHE A 213 -14.85 -15.22 0.42
CA PHE A 213 -13.52 -15.34 -0.21
C PHE A 213 -13.58 -15.94 -1.61
N SER A 214 -14.51 -16.87 -1.86
CA SER A 214 -14.73 -17.45 -3.18
C SER A 214 -15.24 -16.41 -4.18
N ALA A 215 -16.12 -15.51 -3.75
CA ALA A 215 -16.56 -14.36 -4.54
C ALA A 215 -15.40 -13.38 -4.79
N LEU A 216 -14.63 -13.04 -3.75
CA LEU A 216 -13.47 -12.13 -3.86
C LEU A 216 -12.38 -12.67 -4.81
N ALA A 217 -12.19 -13.99 -4.86
CA ALA A 217 -11.22 -14.62 -5.76
C ALA A 217 -11.51 -14.34 -7.25
N GLN A 218 -12.74 -13.94 -7.60
CA GLN A 218 -13.11 -13.52 -8.95
C GLN A 218 -12.60 -12.12 -9.31
N PHE A 219 -12.18 -11.31 -8.33
CA PHE A 219 -11.67 -9.96 -8.55
C PHE A 219 -10.15 -9.95 -8.67
N GLU A 220 -9.64 -9.44 -9.79
CA GLU A 220 -8.20 -9.33 -10.05
C GLU A 220 -7.45 -8.52 -8.99
N ASP A 221 -8.03 -7.39 -8.59
CA ASP A 221 -7.50 -6.53 -7.54
C ASP A 221 -7.25 -7.29 -6.23
N TRP A 222 -8.17 -8.18 -5.84
CA TRP A 222 -8.02 -9.02 -4.65
C TRP A 222 -6.91 -10.05 -4.79
N ARG A 223 -6.77 -10.65 -5.97
CA ARG A 223 -5.69 -11.63 -6.24
C ARG A 223 -4.32 -10.97 -6.18
N ILE A 224 -4.16 -9.81 -6.82
CA ILE A 224 -2.92 -9.01 -6.79
C ILE A 224 -2.62 -8.58 -5.35
N TYR A 225 -3.63 -8.06 -4.66
CA TYR A 225 -3.50 -7.65 -3.26
C TYR A 225 -3.05 -8.80 -2.35
N SER A 226 -3.68 -9.97 -2.49
CA SER A 226 -3.35 -11.16 -1.70
C SER A 226 -1.93 -11.67 -1.98
N LYS A 227 -1.47 -11.62 -3.23
CA LYS A 227 -0.09 -11.96 -3.59
C LYS A 227 0.90 -11.00 -2.93
N ASN A 228 0.66 -9.69 -3.04
CA ASN A 228 1.51 -8.67 -2.41
C ASN A 228 1.58 -8.82 -0.89
N ALA A 229 0.49 -9.26 -0.25
CA ALA A 229 0.48 -9.52 1.19
C ALA A 229 1.30 -10.77 1.55
N ALA A 230 1.26 -11.81 0.72
CA ALA A 230 2.09 -13.00 0.94
C ALA A 230 3.60 -12.70 0.81
N ASP A 231 3.97 -11.77 -0.06
CA ASP A 231 5.36 -11.32 -0.25
C ASP A 231 5.83 -10.30 0.81
N LEU A 232 4.97 -9.92 1.76
CA LEU A 232 5.29 -8.95 2.79
C LEU A 232 6.19 -9.57 3.87
N ASN A 233 7.35 -8.96 4.11
CA ASN A 233 8.30 -9.37 5.14
C ASN A 233 8.57 -8.21 6.11
N ILE A 234 7.70 -8.06 7.11
CA ILE A 234 7.76 -7.00 8.13
C ILE A 234 7.80 -7.66 9.51
N ASP A 235 8.78 -7.28 10.33
CA ASP A 235 8.92 -7.74 11.70
C ASP A 235 7.97 -7.03 12.67
N ALA A 236 7.65 -7.66 13.81
CA ALA A 236 6.73 -7.12 14.82
C ALA A 236 7.12 -5.70 15.32
N GLY A 237 8.40 -5.42 15.49
CA GLY A 237 8.86 -4.08 15.90
C GLY A 237 8.63 -3.01 14.84
N SER A 238 8.65 -3.38 13.56
CA SER A 238 8.23 -2.49 12.46
C SER A 238 6.72 -2.27 12.44
N VAL A 239 5.92 -3.28 12.78
CA VAL A 239 4.46 -3.15 12.89
C VAL A 239 4.07 -2.21 14.04
N GLU A 240 4.69 -2.35 15.20
CA GLU A 240 4.46 -1.47 16.35
C GLU A 240 4.73 0.00 15.99
N LYS A 241 5.92 0.28 15.42
CA LYS A 241 6.29 1.63 14.96
C LYS A 241 5.33 2.20 13.92
N LEU A 242 4.86 1.36 12.99
CA LEU A 242 3.89 1.76 11.98
C LEU A 242 2.59 2.24 12.62
N THR A 243 2.03 1.47 13.55
CA THR A 243 0.76 1.82 14.20
C THR A 243 0.91 3.05 15.11
N GLN A 244 2.00 3.18 15.87
CA GLN A 244 2.28 4.36 16.69
C GLN A 244 2.41 5.62 15.83
N SER A 245 3.23 5.57 14.77
CA SER A 245 3.45 6.73 13.91
C SER A 245 2.19 7.08 13.11
N THR A 246 1.33 6.11 12.81
CA THR A 246 0.02 6.36 12.22
C THR A 246 -0.88 7.12 13.18
N ALA A 247 -0.90 6.75 14.47
CA ALA A 247 -1.69 7.46 15.47
C ALA A 247 -1.21 8.91 15.64
N GLU A 248 0.11 9.16 15.60
CA GLU A 248 0.68 10.51 15.61
C GLU A 248 0.25 11.32 14.38
N LEU A 249 0.30 10.72 13.19
CA LEU A 249 -0.17 11.34 11.95
C LEU A 249 -1.66 11.68 12.02
N VAL A 250 -2.50 10.73 12.44
CA VAL A 250 -3.96 10.90 12.57
C VAL A 250 -4.27 12.05 13.51
N LYS A 251 -3.61 12.10 14.68
CA LYS A 251 -3.76 13.19 15.63
C LYS A 251 -3.39 14.53 15.02
N GLN A 252 -2.26 14.62 14.31
CA GLN A 252 -1.84 15.87 13.69
C GLN A 252 -2.77 16.34 12.57
N LEU A 253 -3.23 15.42 11.71
CA LEU A 253 -4.21 15.73 10.66
C LEU A 253 -5.52 16.27 11.25
N GLN A 254 -5.93 15.74 12.39
CA GLN A 254 -7.12 16.18 13.12
C GLN A 254 -6.92 17.54 13.79
N ASP A 255 -5.84 17.71 14.57
CA ASP A 255 -5.55 18.94 15.31
C ASP A 255 -5.38 20.16 14.37
N GLU A 256 -4.72 19.95 13.22
CA GLU A 256 -4.48 20.99 12.22
C GLU A 256 -5.61 21.12 11.17
N HIS A 257 -6.69 20.33 11.28
CA HIS A 257 -7.83 20.34 10.35
C HIS A 257 -7.41 20.14 8.87
N LEU A 258 -6.42 19.28 8.63
CA LEU A 258 -5.85 19.06 7.30
C LEU A 258 -6.60 17.97 6.49
N ALA A 259 -7.43 17.19 7.17
CA ALA A 259 -8.15 16.08 6.57
C ALA A 259 -9.58 15.99 7.09
N ASP A 260 -10.46 15.43 6.25
CA ASP A 260 -11.84 15.17 6.58
C ASP A 260 -11.91 14.03 7.60
N MET A 261 -12.94 14.02 8.44
CA MET A 261 -13.11 12.96 9.46
C MET A 261 -13.09 11.55 8.84
N SER A 262 -13.55 11.39 7.59
CA SER A 262 -13.45 10.11 6.88
C SER A 262 -12.02 9.61 6.71
N VAL A 263 -11.03 10.50 6.57
CA VAL A 263 -9.60 10.13 6.46
C VAL A 263 -9.06 9.70 7.81
N ILE A 264 -9.42 10.43 8.87
CA ILE A 264 -9.08 10.10 10.26
C ILE A 264 -9.62 8.70 10.58
N ASP A 265 -10.91 8.48 10.32
CA ASP A 265 -11.59 7.21 10.55
C ASP A 265 -10.99 6.07 9.71
N ALA A 266 -10.62 6.35 8.45
CA ALA A 266 -10.02 5.36 7.55
C ALA A 266 -8.65 4.88 8.06
N LEU A 267 -7.76 5.80 8.42
CA LEU A 267 -6.43 5.47 8.92
C LEU A 267 -6.48 4.80 10.29
N ASP A 268 -7.35 5.28 11.19
CA ASP A 268 -7.59 4.65 12.49
C ASP A 268 -8.18 3.23 12.34
N THR A 269 -9.16 3.06 11.45
CA THR A 269 -9.73 1.74 11.14
C THR A 269 -8.66 0.78 10.62
N ALA A 270 -7.83 1.21 9.67
CA ALA A 270 -6.74 0.38 9.16
C ALA A 270 -5.70 0.05 10.24
N SER A 271 -5.40 0.99 11.14
CA SER A 271 -4.51 0.77 12.28
C SER A 271 -5.08 -0.26 13.26
N LYS A 272 -6.39 -0.17 13.56
CA LYS A 272 -7.07 -1.11 14.46
C LYS A 272 -7.05 -2.55 13.94
N TRP A 273 -7.20 -2.77 12.63
CA TRP A 273 -7.10 -4.12 12.05
C TRP A 273 -5.75 -4.79 12.32
N VAL A 274 -4.68 -4.00 12.35
CA VAL A 274 -3.32 -4.46 12.68
C VAL A 274 -3.16 -4.70 14.19
N GLN A 275 -3.83 -3.90 15.02
CA GLN A 275 -3.74 -4.00 16.49
C GLN A 275 -4.67 -5.07 17.10
N ASP A 276 -5.64 -5.57 16.34
CA ASP A 276 -6.62 -6.57 16.79
C ASP A 276 -6.02 -7.95 17.12
N SER A 277 -4.75 -8.20 16.77
CA SER A 277 -4.06 -9.47 17.02
C SER A 277 -2.59 -9.24 17.42
N GLU A 278 -2.06 -10.06 18.32
CA GLU A 278 -0.64 -10.05 18.69
C GLU A 278 0.28 -10.37 17.50
N ILE A 279 -0.20 -11.20 16.57
CA ILE A 279 0.50 -11.54 15.32
C ILE A 279 -0.45 -11.14 14.18
N PRO A 280 -0.37 -9.88 13.71
CA PRO A 280 -1.26 -9.41 12.67
C PRO A 280 -1.04 -10.15 11.36
N ASP A 281 -2.12 -10.33 10.61
CA ASP A 281 -2.01 -10.88 9.27
C ASP A 281 -1.35 -9.87 8.33
N ASN A 282 -0.52 -10.35 7.41
CA ASN A 282 0.14 -9.51 6.43
C ASN A 282 -0.85 -8.69 5.57
N ARG A 283 -2.09 -9.16 5.37
CA ARG A 283 -3.14 -8.39 4.68
C ARG A 283 -3.67 -7.23 5.52
N ASP A 284 -3.65 -7.32 6.85
CA ASP A 284 -4.03 -6.19 7.70
C ASP A 284 -2.90 -5.14 7.66
N VAL A 285 -1.65 -5.59 7.79
CA VAL A 285 -0.47 -4.72 7.68
C VAL A 285 -0.38 -4.07 6.29
N LEU A 286 -0.63 -4.82 5.22
CA LEU A 286 -0.62 -4.30 3.85
C LEU A 286 -1.74 -3.26 3.65
N SER A 287 -2.90 -3.42 4.29
CA SER A 287 -4.02 -2.47 4.18
C SER A 287 -3.64 -1.10 4.71
N LEU A 288 -3.05 -1.06 5.91
CA LEU A 288 -2.60 0.17 6.54
C LEU A 288 -1.49 0.82 5.72
N THR A 289 -0.46 0.04 5.40
CA THR A 289 0.72 0.55 4.72
C THR A 289 0.43 1.08 3.31
N ARG A 290 -0.38 0.37 2.50
CA ARG A 290 -0.79 0.87 1.18
C ARG A 290 -1.69 2.09 1.27
N SER A 291 -2.52 2.20 2.31
CA SER A 291 -3.32 3.40 2.53
C SER A 291 -2.42 4.61 2.85
N LEU A 292 -1.39 4.44 3.68
CA LEU A 292 -0.39 5.49 3.93
C LEU A 292 0.44 5.84 2.69
N GLU A 293 0.83 4.84 1.89
CA GLU A 293 1.50 5.06 0.60
C GLU A 293 0.62 5.89 -0.36
N ASN A 294 -0.69 5.64 -0.35
CA ASN A 294 -1.66 6.40 -1.14
C ASN A 294 -1.76 7.86 -0.68
N VAL A 295 -1.71 8.14 0.63
CA VAL A 295 -1.61 9.50 1.16
C VAL A 295 -0.34 10.19 0.65
N TRP A 296 0.82 9.54 0.80
CA TRP A 296 2.09 10.05 0.26
C TRP A 296 1.99 10.35 -1.23
N SER A 297 1.36 9.48 -2.03
CA SER A 297 1.29 9.63 -3.49
C SER A 297 0.50 10.87 -3.88
N VAL A 298 -0.68 11.03 -3.30
CA VAL A 298 -1.60 12.13 -3.62
C VAL A 298 -1.01 13.47 -3.19
N VAL A 299 -0.56 13.55 -1.95
CA VAL A 299 -0.07 14.80 -1.36
C VAL A 299 1.23 15.25 -2.05
N SER A 300 2.16 14.31 -2.29
CA SER A 300 3.43 14.64 -2.94
C SER A 300 3.23 15.11 -4.37
N LYS A 301 2.32 14.51 -5.13
CA LYS A 301 2.00 14.96 -6.50
C LYS A 301 1.50 16.40 -6.52
N VAL A 302 0.63 16.79 -5.59
CA VAL A 302 0.16 18.17 -5.49
C VAL A 302 1.26 19.11 -5.03
N ALA A 303 2.05 18.72 -4.02
CA ALA A 303 3.16 19.52 -3.51
C ALA A 303 4.33 19.68 -4.50
N LEU A 304 4.51 18.76 -5.46
CA LEU A 304 5.54 18.87 -6.50
C LEU A 304 5.02 19.56 -7.76
N GLY A 305 3.71 19.52 -8.01
CA GLY A 305 3.04 20.29 -9.05
C GLY A 305 3.06 21.81 -8.84
N ILE A 306 3.78 22.31 -7.83
CA ILE A 306 3.89 23.74 -7.47
C ILE A 306 4.36 24.61 -8.64
N GLY A 307 5.09 24.06 -9.62
CA GLY A 307 5.56 24.77 -10.83
C GLY A 307 4.65 24.71 -12.07
N ARG A 308 3.53 23.96 -12.03
CA ARG A 308 2.53 23.94 -13.11
C ARG A 308 1.36 24.84 -12.69
N ASP A 309 1.09 25.91 -13.42
CA ASP A 309 0.05 26.95 -13.16
C ASP A 309 -1.41 26.43 -13.16
N ILE A 310 -1.61 25.11 -13.15
CA ILE A 310 -2.90 24.44 -13.31
C ILE A 310 -3.54 24.14 -11.94
N ILE A 311 -2.78 24.19 -10.83
CA ILE A 311 -3.27 23.84 -9.49
C ILE A 311 -3.48 25.09 -8.64
N ALA A 312 -4.66 25.22 -8.02
CA ALA A 312 -5.01 26.32 -7.12
C ALA A 312 -4.05 26.44 -5.91
N ASP A 313 -3.67 27.68 -5.55
CA ASP A 313 -2.72 27.96 -4.46
C ASP A 313 -3.15 27.41 -3.09
N GLY A 314 -4.46 27.32 -2.83
CA GLY A 314 -5.01 26.70 -1.62
C GLY A 314 -4.61 25.23 -1.48
N ARG A 315 -4.74 24.45 -2.57
CA ARG A 315 -4.36 23.03 -2.60
C ARG A 315 -2.88 22.82 -2.35
N LYS A 316 -2.03 23.72 -2.89
CA LYS A 316 -0.58 23.67 -2.70
C LYS A 316 -0.20 23.86 -1.23
N ARG A 317 -0.81 24.84 -0.56
CA ARG A 317 -0.58 25.11 0.88
C ARG A 317 -1.04 23.95 1.76
N LEU A 318 -2.23 23.42 1.48
CA LEU A 318 -2.75 22.26 2.18
C LEU A 318 -1.83 21.05 1.99
N ALA A 319 -1.39 20.77 0.76
CA ALA A 319 -0.45 19.69 0.49
C ALA A 319 0.85 19.86 1.28
N ALA A 320 1.41 21.08 1.33
CA ALA A 320 2.61 21.37 2.11
C ALA A 320 2.41 21.13 3.62
N ALA A 321 1.27 21.52 4.18
CA ALA A 321 0.93 21.25 5.58
C ALA A 321 0.82 19.75 5.86
N ILE A 322 0.16 18.99 4.98
CA ILE A 322 0.08 17.53 5.10
C ILE A 322 1.47 16.87 4.95
N ILE A 323 2.34 17.37 4.06
CA ILE A 323 3.73 16.90 4.00
C ILE A 323 4.44 17.13 5.34
N THR A 324 4.28 18.30 5.98
CA THR A 324 4.84 18.55 7.31
C THR A 324 4.36 17.53 8.34
N ALA A 325 3.06 17.21 8.34
CA ALA A 325 2.50 16.17 9.20
C ALA A 325 3.00 14.75 8.87
N LEU A 326 3.26 14.45 7.60
CA LEU A 326 3.88 13.18 7.21
C LEU A 326 5.37 13.11 7.61
N LEU A 327 6.07 14.24 7.61
CA LEU A 327 7.47 14.33 8.00
C LEU A 327 7.69 14.13 9.50
N SER A 328 6.77 14.64 10.33
CA SER A 328 6.77 14.44 11.79
C SER A 328 6.51 12.97 12.14
N ALA A 329 5.62 12.30 11.40
CA ALA A 329 5.35 10.85 11.47
C ALA A 329 6.42 9.99 10.76
N GLY A 330 7.70 10.41 10.81
CA GLY A 330 8.80 9.80 10.07
C GLY A 330 9.06 8.31 10.38
N GLY A 331 8.53 7.79 11.49
CA GLY A 331 8.60 6.36 11.84
C GLY A 331 7.86 5.43 10.86
N ILE A 332 6.93 5.97 10.06
CA ILE A 332 6.22 5.23 8.99
C ILE A 332 7.17 4.83 7.86
N VAL A 333 8.14 5.70 7.55
CA VAL A 333 8.91 5.65 6.30
C VAL A 333 9.78 4.39 6.14
N PRO A 334 10.57 3.97 7.16
CA PRO A 334 11.36 2.75 7.06
C PRO A 334 10.49 1.50 6.87
N VAL A 335 9.24 1.51 7.33
CA VAL A 335 8.31 0.39 7.16
C VAL A 335 7.78 0.36 5.74
N LEU A 336 7.34 1.50 5.20
CA LEU A 336 6.88 1.59 3.80
C LEU A 336 7.96 1.22 2.79
N ALA A 337 9.22 1.55 3.07
CA ALA A 337 10.35 1.21 2.21
C ALA A 337 10.62 -0.31 2.11
N LYS A 338 10.15 -1.12 3.07
CA LYS A 338 10.28 -2.59 3.04
C LYS A 338 9.20 -3.27 2.18
N ILE A 339 8.21 -2.52 1.72
CA ILE A 339 7.04 -3.08 1.02
C ILE A 339 7.33 -3.13 -0.47
N PRO A 340 6.99 -4.23 -1.16
CA PRO A 340 7.13 -4.31 -2.60
C PRO A 340 6.54 -3.09 -3.33
N GLY A 341 7.40 -2.33 -3.99
CA GLY A 341 7.04 -1.14 -4.74
C GLY A 341 6.84 0.12 -3.90
N GLY A 342 7.03 0.09 -2.58
CA GLY A 342 6.91 1.23 -1.67
C GLY A 342 8.22 2.01 -1.43
N GLU A 343 9.31 1.60 -2.08
CA GLU A 343 10.67 2.10 -1.85
C GLU A 343 10.82 3.59 -2.20
N TRP A 344 9.97 4.09 -3.10
CA TRP A 344 9.92 5.49 -3.49
C TRP A 344 9.55 6.43 -2.32
N VAL A 345 8.83 5.95 -1.31
CA VAL A 345 8.38 6.79 -0.17
C VAL A 345 9.55 7.35 0.63
N GLU A 346 10.57 6.52 0.93
CA GLU A 346 11.77 6.99 1.64
C GLU A 346 12.46 8.14 0.89
N THR A 347 12.35 8.06 -0.41
CA THR A 347 13.00 8.99 -1.28
C THR A 347 12.29 10.34 -1.31
N VAL A 348 10.97 10.31 -1.41
CA VAL A 348 10.12 11.50 -1.32
C VAL A 348 10.21 12.15 0.06
N TYR A 349 10.22 11.35 1.12
CA TYR A 349 10.48 11.82 2.48
C TYR A 349 11.82 12.57 2.56
N SER A 350 12.89 11.99 2.01
CA SER A 350 14.23 12.60 2.03
C SER A 350 14.26 13.92 1.25
N TYR A 351 13.56 14.00 0.12
CA TYR A 351 13.43 15.23 -0.66
C TYR A 351 12.74 16.35 0.14
N PHE A 352 11.55 16.08 0.69
CA PHE A 352 10.80 17.10 1.41
C PHE A 352 11.48 17.50 2.73
N LYS A 353 12.11 16.56 3.41
CA LYS A 353 12.93 16.86 4.60
C LYS A 353 14.07 17.82 4.27
N ALA A 354 14.82 17.56 3.20
CA ALA A 354 15.89 18.44 2.76
C ALA A 354 15.38 19.81 2.28
N ALA A 355 14.18 19.86 1.69
CA ALA A 355 13.53 21.11 1.31
C ALA A 355 13.10 21.96 2.52
N ALA A 356 12.60 21.31 3.58
CA ALA A 356 12.19 21.97 4.83
C ALA A 356 13.39 22.50 5.65
N GLU A 357 14.56 21.85 5.55
CA GLU A 357 15.79 22.25 6.25
C GLU A 357 16.54 23.41 5.57
N LYS A 358 16.15 23.82 4.35
CA LYS A 358 16.78 24.96 3.67
C LYS A 358 16.22 26.29 4.17
N PRO A 359 17.07 27.26 4.57
CA PRO A 359 16.60 28.59 4.90
C PRO A 359 16.00 29.29 3.66
N PRO A 360 14.96 30.13 3.83
CA PRO A 360 14.38 30.88 2.73
C PRO A 360 15.43 31.87 2.19
N GLY A 361 15.99 31.60 1.01
CA GLY A 361 16.96 32.48 0.35
C GLY A 361 18.18 31.83 -0.30
N GLY A 362 18.36 30.51 -0.19
CA GLY A 362 19.44 29.80 -0.90
C GLY A 362 19.15 29.63 -2.40
N ILE A 363 19.46 30.65 -3.20
CA ILE A 363 19.42 30.61 -4.68
C ILE A 363 20.41 29.53 -5.17
N ARG A 364 20.00 28.77 -6.20
CA ARG A 364 20.86 27.83 -6.94
C ARG A 364 21.79 28.56 -7.89
#